data_AF-W2SYH4-F1
#
_entry.id   AF-W2SYH4-F1
#
_cell.length_a   1.000
_cell.length_b   1.000
_cell.length_c   1.000
_cell.angle_alpha   90.00
_cell.angle_beta   90.00
_cell.angle_gamma   90.00
#
_symmetry.space_group_name_H-M   'P 1'
#
loop_
_entity.id
_entity.type
_entity.pdbx_description
1 polymer ?
#
loop_
_entity_poly.entity_id
_entity_poly.type
_entity_poly.pdbx_seq_one_letter_code
_entity_poly.pdbx_strand_id
1 'polypeptide(L)'
;MILMKHIPLSQLPAFTTIEGVTLAAGGIIYAFSAQGVVLPLENKMKRPQDMLGFFGVISLSCALICVLYCTSGFLGFITYGDSLEGSITLNLTNSPLDFSVKVMLLLMTYCGYLIQHYPVVDMLMKPIEHRFESSPRYVILLVEYIIRFAVVFLTCKCYGTRISRAVAIFSF
;
A
#
# COMPACT_ATOMS: atom_id res chain seq x y z
N MET A 1 -17.66 2.46 -12.19
CA MET A 1 -17.39 3.92 -12.19
C MET A 1 -17.65 4.62 -13.52
N ILE A 2 -17.11 4.14 -14.65
CA ILE A 2 -17.25 4.84 -15.96
C ILE A 2 -18.70 4.88 -16.49
N LEU A 3 -19.59 4.00 -16.01
CA LEU A 3 -20.98 3.88 -16.49
C LEU A 3 -22.03 4.52 -15.56
N MET A 4 -21.63 5.15 -14.44
CA MET A 4 -22.57 5.78 -13.51
C MET A 4 -22.85 7.23 -13.90
N LYS A 5 -24.08 7.70 -13.63
CA LYS A 5 -24.52 9.07 -13.93
C LYS A 5 -23.71 10.06 -13.10
N HIS A 6 -22.82 10.81 -13.74
CA HIS A 6 -21.97 11.80 -13.09
C HIS A 6 -22.77 12.99 -12.56
N ILE A 7 -22.41 13.46 -11.37
CA ILE A 7 -22.96 14.69 -10.78
C ILE A 7 -22.29 15.89 -11.48
N PRO A 8 -23.03 16.95 -11.86
CA PRO A 8 -22.42 18.12 -12.49
C PRO A 8 -21.45 18.82 -11.54
N LEU A 9 -20.25 19.15 -12.04
CA LEU A 9 -19.13 19.76 -11.32
C LEU A 9 -19.48 21.04 -10.55
N SER A 10 -20.58 21.71 -10.90
CA SER A 10 -21.06 22.94 -10.27
C SER A 10 -21.68 22.74 -8.87
N GLN A 11 -22.01 21.51 -8.48
CA GLN A 11 -22.66 21.19 -7.20
C GLN A 11 -21.71 20.63 -6.15
N LEU A 12 -20.45 20.35 -6.49
CA LEU A 12 -19.49 19.78 -5.55
C LEU A 12 -18.80 20.90 -4.74
N PRO A 13 -18.64 20.75 -3.41
CA PRO A 13 -17.94 21.73 -2.61
C PRO A 13 -16.47 21.79 -3.03
N ALA A 14 -16.02 22.95 -3.52
CA ALA A 14 -14.65 23.17 -3.96
C ALA A 14 -13.63 23.19 -2.80
N PHE A 15 -14.10 23.40 -1.57
CA PHE A 15 -13.27 23.49 -0.37
C PHE A 15 -13.92 22.73 0.80
N THR A 16 -13.10 21.92 1.48
CA THR A 16 -13.46 21.25 2.74
C THR A 16 -12.91 22.02 3.95
N THR A 17 -13.28 21.60 5.16
CA THR A 17 -12.76 22.12 6.44
C THR A 17 -11.26 21.86 6.59
N ILE A 18 -10.56 22.67 7.38
CA ILE A 18 -9.12 22.51 7.69
C ILE A 18 -8.77 21.09 8.18
N GLU A 19 -9.68 20.46 8.94
CA GLU A 19 -9.56 19.07 9.38
C GLU A 19 -9.57 18.08 8.21
N GLY A 20 -10.47 18.28 7.24
CA GLY A 20 -10.56 17.46 6.02
C GLY A 20 -9.32 17.59 5.14
N VAL A 21 -8.77 18.81 5.01
CA VAL A 21 -7.51 19.03 4.29
C VAL A 21 -6.35 18.31 4.97
N THR A 22 -6.29 18.36 6.31
CA THR A 22 -5.22 17.71 7.08
C THR A 22 -5.32 16.18 6.97
N LEU A 23 -6.53 15.62 7.04
CA LEU A 23 -6.76 14.19 6.86
C LEU A 23 -6.38 13.73 5.45
N ALA A 24 -6.76 14.49 4.42
CA ALA A 24 -6.41 14.21 3.03
C ALA A 24 -4.89 14.29 2.81
N ALA A 25 -4.22 15.32 3.35
CA ALA A 25 -2.77 15.45 3.28
C ALA A 25 -2.04 14.26 3.94
N GLY A 26 -2.51 13.80 5.10
CA GLY A 26 -2.00 12.59 5.75
C GLY A 26 -2.18 11.33 4.90
N GLY A 27 -3.35 11.18 4.27
CA GLY A 27 -3.63 10.11 3.32
C GLY A 27 -2.68 10.11 2.12
N ILE A 28 -2.46 11.27 1.52
CA ILE A 28 -1.56 11.44 0.37
C ILE A 28 -0.11 11.12 0.76
N ILE A 29 0.38 11.67 1.87
CA ILE A 29 1.76 11.41 2.35
C ILE A 29 1.96 9.92 2.62
N TYR A 30 0.98 9.25 3.23
CA TYR A 30 1.03 7.82 3.47
C TYR A 30 1.06 7.02 2.16
N ALA A 31 0.22 7.39 1.19
CA ALA A 31 0.12 6.70 -0.09
C ALA A 31 1.41 6.73 -0.93
N PHE A 32 2.25 7.77 -0.74
CA PHE A 32 3.57 7.89 -1.38
C PHE A 32 4.74 7.39 -0.52
N SER A 33 4.49 6.88 0.69
CA SER A 33 5.55 6.39 1.57
C SER A 33 6.06 5.01 1.13
N ALA A 34 7.31 4.93 0.66
CA ALA A 34 7.94 3.68 0.18
C ALA A 34 9.29 3.35 0.86
N GLN A 35 9.54 3.85 2.06
CA GLN A 35 10.88 3.84 2.67
C GLN A 35 11.49 2.45 2.89
N GLY A 36 10.67 1.41 3.14
CA GLY A 36 11.17 0.07 3.47
C GLY A 36 11.67 -0.76 2.30
N VAL A 37 11.30 -0.43 1.07
CA VAL A 37 11.55 -1.28 -0.11
C VAL A 37 12.67 -0.77 -1.01
N VAL A 38 13.09 0.49 -0.84
CA VAL A 38 14.09 1.15 -1.69
C VAL A 38 15.45 0.46 -1.61
N LEU A 39 15.98 0.23 -0.40
CA LEU A 39 17.28 -0.41 -0.18
C LEU A 39 17.41 -1.83 -0.78
N PRO A 40 16.48 -2.78 -0.52
CA PRO A 40 16.56 -4.10 -1.13
C PRO A 40 16.26 -4.07 -2.63
N LEU A 41 15.51 -3.09 -3.12
CA LEU A 41 15.28 -2.90 -4.56
C LEU A 41 16.57 -2.44 -5.25
N GLU A 42 17.28 -1.46 -4.67
CA GLU A 42 18.58 -0.99 -5.15
C GLU A 42 19.58 -2.14 -5.27
N ASN A 43 19.67 -2.98 -4.24
CA ASN A 43 20.57 -4.13 -4.21
C ASN A 43 20.25 -5.20 -5.27
N LYS A 44 19.01 -5.24 -5.78
CA LYS A 44 18.58 -6.18 -6.83
C LYS A 44 18.66 -5.60 -8.26
N MET A 45 19.00 -4.33 -8.41
CA MET A 45 19.13 -3.70 -9.73
C MET A 45 20.48 -4.00 -10.37
N LYS A 46 20.48 -4.27 -11.69
CA LYS A 46 21.73 -4.42 -12.48
C LYS A 46 22.57 -3.13 -12.51
N ARG A 47 21.91 -1.97 -12.44
CA ARG A 47 22.53 -0.64 -12.43
C ARG A 47 21.88 0.23 -11.33
N PRO A 48 22.40 0.22 -10.09
CA PRO A 48 21.80 0.96 -8.97
C PRO A 48 21.85 2.48 -9.17
N GLN A 49 22.86 2.98 -9.89
CA GLN A 49 23.02 4.40 -10.24
C GLN A 49 21.88 4.99 -11.09
N ASP A 50 21.13 4.18 -11.84
CA ASP A 50 19.97 4.65 -12.63
C ASP A 50 18.67 4.63 -11.82
N MET A 51 18.72 4.24 -10.55
CA MET A 51 17.53 4.19 -9.69
C MET A 51 17.03 5.60 -9.34
N LEU A 52 17.98 6.52 -9.14
CA LEU A 52 17.75 7.93 -8.83
C LEU A 52 18.10 8.78 -10.07
N GLY A 53 17.18 9.64 -10.50
CA GLY A 53 17.39 10.52 -11.65
C GLY A 53 16.08 11.04 -12.24
N PHE A 54 16.17 11.94 -13.23
CA PHE A 54 14.99 12.49 -13.92
C PHE A 54 14.22 11.41 -14.70
N PHE A 55 14.94 10.50 -15.36
CA PHE A 55 14.42 9.27 -15.97
C PHE A 55 14.67 8.02 -15.12
N GLY A 56 14.90 8.22 -13.82
CA GLY A 56 15.12 7.11 -12.89
C GLY A 56 13.85 6.31 -12.66
N VAL A 57 14.01 5.03 -12.29
CA VAL A 57 12.90 4.10 -12.05
C VAL A 57 11.93 4.67 -11.01
N ILE A 58 12.45 5.29 -9.94
CA ILE A 58 11.62 5.88 -8.88
C ILE A 58 10.81 7.07 -9.39
N SER A 59 11.44 8.03 -10.06
CA SER A 59 10.76 9.24 -10.55
C SER A 59 9.65 8.91 -11.54
N LEU A 60 9.91 7.97 -12.46
CA LEU A 60 8.90 7.51 -13.42
C LEU A 60 7.74 6.78 -12.73
N SER A 61 8.04 5.93 -11.75
CA SER A 61 7.03 5.21 -10.98
C SER A 61 6.15 6.16 -10.18
N CYS A 62 6.75 7.13 -9.48
CA CYS A 62 6.02 8.14 -8.73
C CYS A 62 5.13 9.00 -9.65
N ALA A 63 5.62 9.40 -10.82
CA ALA A 63 4.83 10.16 -11.79
C ALA A 63 3.62 9.36 -12.29
N LEU A 64 3.82 8.09 -12.64
CA LEU A 64 2.75 7.19 -13.09
C LEU A 64 1.70 6.97 -11.99
N ILE A 65 2.14 6.68 -10.76
CA ILE A 65 1.24 6.48 -9.61
C ILE A 65 0.46 7.76 -9.33
N CYS A 66 1.11 8.93 -9.41
CA CYS A 66 0.45 10.22 -9.23
C CYS A 66 -0.69 10.42 -10.23
N VAL A 67 -0.45 10.16 -11.52
CA VAL A 67 -1.50 10.26 -12.55
C VAL A 67 -2.65 9.29 -12.29
N LEU A 68 -2.35 8.04 -11.91
CA LEU A 68 -3.38 7.05 -11.59
C LEU A 68 -4.20 7.42 -10.35
N TYR A 69 -3.56 7.96 -9.32
CA TYR A 69 -4.23 8.38 -8.09
C TYR A 69 -5.06 9.64 -8.30
N CYS A 70 -4.54 10.64 -9.04
CA CYS A 70 -5.29 11.85 -9.38
C CYS A 70 -6.52 11.52 -10.23
N THR A 71 -6.38 10.67 -11.26
CA THR A 71 -7.51 10.29 -12.11
C THR A 71 -8.54 9.45 -11.35
N SER A 72 -8.11 8.47 -10.57
CA SER A 72 -9.02 7.63 -9.77
C SER A 72 -9.72 8.41 -8.66
N GLY A 73 -9.00 9.30 -7.97
CA GLY A 73 -9.57 10.17 -6.94
C GLY A 73 -10.57 11.17 -7.52
N PHE A 74 -10.26 11.78 -8.67
CA PHE A 74 -11.17 12.70 -9.34
C PHE A 74 -12.45 12.01 -9.83
N LEU A 75 -12.31 10.84 -10.47
CA LEU A 75 -13.47 10.05 -10.91
C LEU A 75 -14.29 9.56 -9.71
N GLY A 76 -13.65 9.20 -8.60
CA GLY A 76 -14.31 8.74 -7.37
C GLY A 76 -15.17 9.84 -6.78
N PHE A 77 -14.61 11.04 -6.69
CA PHE A 77 -15.30 12.23 -6.18
C PHE A 77 -16.51 12.63 -7.04
N ILE A 78 -16.37 12.62 -8.38
CA ILE A 78 -17.49 12.92 -9.30
C ILE A 78 -18.62 11.89 -9.22
N THR A 79 -18.30 10.63 -8.94
CA THR A 79 -19.28 9.54 -8.95
C THR A 79 -20.12 9.50 -7.68
N TYR A 80 -19.53 9.79 -6.51
CA TYR A 80 -20.20 9.64 -5.21
C TYR A 80 -20.50 10.96 -4.48
N GLY A 81 -19.85 12.08 -4.85
CA GLY A 81 -20.08 13.39 -4.24
C GLY A 81 -19.93 13.38 -2.72
N ASP A 82 -20.88 13.98 -2.00
CA ASP A 82 -20.90 14.04 -0.53
C ASP A 82 -21.33 12.72 0.15
N SER A 83 -21.77 11.72 -0.62
CA SER A 83 -22.14 10.39 -0.10
C SER A 83 -20.95 9.44 -0.01
N LEU A 84 -19.72 9.94 -0.18
CA LEU A 84 -18.49 9.15 -0.18
C LEU A 84 -18.13 8.77 1.25
N GLU A 85 -18.34 7.50 1.60
CA GLU A 85 -17.89 6.93 2.88
C GLU A 85 -16.35 6.89 2.96
N GLY A 86 -15.78 6.59 4.13
CA GLY A 86 -14.33 6.69 4.40
C GLY A 86 -13.39 5.88 3.49
N SER A 87 -13.93 5.07 2.58
CA SER A 87 -13.21 4.47 1.46
C SER A 87 -14.12 4.40 0.22
N ILE A 88 -13.56 4.62 -0.97
CA ILE A 88 -14.23 4.45 -2.27
C ILE A 88 -14.77 3.02 -2.38
N THR A 89 -14.02 2.04 -1.87
CA THR A 89 -14.35 0.61 -1.97
C THR A 89 -15.64 0.23 -1.23
N LEU A 90 -15.96 0.94 -0.13
CA LEU A 90 -17.14 0.69 0.69
C LEU A 90 -18.43 1.16 -0.01
N ASN A 91 -18.33 2.20 -0.84
CA ASN A 91 -19.46 2.80 -1.54
C ASN A 91 -19.88 2.04 -2.82
N LEU A 92 -19.12 1.02 -3.24
CA LEU A 92 -19.49 0.22 -4.40
C LEU A 92 -20.74 -0.63 -4.14
N THR A 93 -21.73 -0.49 -5.01
CA THR A 93 -22.93 -1.34 -5.07
C THR A 93 -22.58 -2.82 -5.32
N ASN A 94 -23.47 -3.75 -4.97
CA ASN A 94 -23.27 -5.20 -5.21
C ASN A 94 -23.62 -5.63 -6.64
N SER A 95 -23.31 -4.80 -7.64
CA SER A 95 -23.45 -5.20 -9.04
C SER A 95 -22.37 -6.25 -9.40
N PRO A 96 -22.59 -7.13 -10.39
CA PRO A 96 -21.62 -8.18 -10.73
C PRO A 96 -20.26 -7.62 -11.17
N LEU A 97 -20.23 -6.43 -11.79
CA LEU A 97 -18.99 -5.74 -12.17
C LEU A 97 -18.27 -5.16 -10.94
N ASP A 98 -19.01 -4.53 -10.03
CA ASP A 98 -18.44 -3.93 -8.82
C ASP A 98 -17.90 -5.00 -7.87
N PHE A 99 -18.58 -6.17 -7.79
CA PHE A 99 -18.09 -7.32 -7.03
C PHE A 99 -16.73 -7.81 -7.55
N SER A 100 -16.56 -7.88 -8.88
CA SER A 100 -15.28 -8.26 -9.49
C SER A 100 -14.15 -7.29 -9.12
N VAL A 101 -14.43 -5.98 -9.08
CA VAL A 101 -13.46 -4.96 -8.67
C VAL A 101 -13.08 -5.13 -7.20
N LYS A 102 -14.06 -5.39 -6.31
CA LYS A 102 -13.79 -5.67 -4.88
C LYS A 102 -12.88 -6.89 -4.71
N VAL A 103 -13.11 -7.97 -5.45
CA VAL A 103 -12.27 -9.17 -5.40
C VAL A 103 -10.86 -8.88 -5.89
N MET A 104 -10.71 -8.11 -6.98
CA MET A 104 -9.41 -7.73 -7.51
C MET A 104 -8.63 -6.82 -6.55
N LEU A 105 -9.32 -5.88 -5.89
CA LEU A 105 -8.73 -5.02 -4.86
C LEU A 105 -8.27 -5.83 -3.63
N LEU A 106 -9.10 -6.78 -3.16
CA LEU A 106 -8.73 -7.69 -2.08
C LEU A 106 -7.48 -8.50 -2.43
N LEU A 107 -7.42 -9.05 -3.65
CA LEU A 107 -6.28 -9.83 -4.12
C LEU A 107 -5.01 -8.98 -4.25
N MET A 108 -5.12 -7.77 -4.81
CA MET A 108 -4.03 -6.80 -4.90
C MET A 108 -3.46 -6.46 -3.51
N THR A 109 -4.33 -6.13 -2.55
CA THR A 109 -3.91 -5.77 -1.18
C THR A 109 -3.23 -6.96 -0.49
N TYR A 110 -3.76 -8.17 -0.68
CA TYR A 110 -3.13 -9.39 -0.15
C TYR A 110 -1.73 -9.61 -0.72
N CYS A 111 -1.56 -9.51 -2.04
CA CYS A 111 -0.25 -9.63 -2.68
C CYS A 111 0.71 -8.52 -2.25
N GLY A 112 0.24 -7.28 -2.13
CA GLY A 112 1.03 -6.14 -1.67
C GLY A 112 1.59 -6.34 -0.26
N TYR A 113 0.79 -6.92 0.63
CA TYR A 113 1.22 -7.25 1.99
C TYR A 113 2.37 -8.27 2.01
N LEU A 114 2.34 -9.30 1.15
CA LEU A 114 3.43 -10.27 1.04
C LEU A 114 4.75 -9.60 0.63
N ILE A 115 4.69 -8.65 -0.31
CA ILE A 115 5.87 -7.92 -0.80
C ILE A 115 6.42 -6.98 0.28
N GLN A 116 5.55 -6.27 1.01
CA GLN A 116 5.96 -5.35 2.08
C GLN A 116 6.64 -6.06 3.25
N HIS A 117 6.34 -7.34 3.46
CA HIS A 117 6.97 -8.13 4.52
C HIS A 117 8.41 -8.55 4.22
N TYR A 118 8.77 -8.64 2.94
CA TYR A 118 10.10 -9.05 2.49
C TYR A 118 11.27 -8.26 3.13
N PRO A 119 11.30 -6.91 3.09
CA PRO A 119 12.39 -6.14 3.70
C PRO A 119 12.50 -6.33 5.23
N VAL A 120 11.38 -6.53 5.92
CA VAL A 120 11.35 -6.74 7.38
C VAL A 120 12.07 -8.05 7.73
N VAL A 121 11.78 -9.11 6.98
CA VAL A 121 12.45 -10.41 7.14
C VAL A 121 13.93 -10.32 6.80
N ASP A 122 14.29 -9.65 5.70
CA ASP A 122 15.68 -9.45 5.28
C ASP A 122 16.50 -8.67 6.32
N MET A 123 15.90 -7.63 6.91
CA MET A 123 16.57 -6.82 7.94
C MET A 123 16.74 -7.57 9.27
N LEU A 124 15.80 -8.44 9.63
CA LEU A 124 15.87 -9.27 10.84
C LEU A 124 16.86 -10.43 10.73
N MET A 125 17.12 -10.95 9.52
CA MET A 125 18.05 -12.07 9.31
C MET A 125 19.53 -11.68 9.44
N LYS A 126 19.90 -10.49 8.95
CA LYS A 126 21.29 -9.99 8.94
C LYS A 126 22.04 -10.09 10.29
N PRO A 127 21.47 -9.67 11.44
CA PRO A 127 22.17 -9.78 12.73
C PRO A 127 22.30 -11.22 13.24
N ILE A 128 21.49 -12.15 12.72
CA ILE A 128 21.44 -13.54 13.18
C ILE A 128 22.45 -14.38 12.42
N GLU A 129 22.55 -14.20 11.10
CA GLU A 129 23.58 -14.84 10.29
C GLU A 129 24.98 -14.48 10.79
N HIS A 130 25.21 -13.20 11.13
CA HIS A 130 26.50 -12.75 11.65
C HIS A 130 26.85 -13.32 13.03
N ARG A 131 25.84 -13.67 13.85
CA ARG A 131 26.04 -14.24 15.19
C ARG A 131 26.16 -15.77 15.18
N PHE A 132 25.77 -16.44 14.10
CA PHE A 132 25.73 -17.90 13.97
C PHE A 132 26.56 -18.46 12.79
N GLU A 133 27.62 -17.76 12.37
CA GLU A 133 28.51 -18.22 11.28
C GLU A 133 29.09 -19.64 11.48
N SER A 134 29.30 -20.06 12.73
CA SER A 134 29.88 -21.38 13.05
C SER A 134 28.87 -22.52 13.22
N SER A 135 27.56 -22.28 13.02
CA SER A 135 26.52 -23.30 13.19
C SER A 135 26.19 -24.04 11.90
N PRO A 136 25.77 -25.32 11.97
CA PRO A 136 25.45 -26.09 10.78
C PRO A 136 24.21 -25.53 10.07
N ARG A 137 24.22 -25.59 8.73
CA ARG A 137 23.26 -24.94 7.81
C ARG A 137 21.78 -25.21 8.14
N TYR A 138 21.47 -26.38 8.72
CA TYR A 138 20.10 -26.74 9.10
C TYR A 138 19.57 -25.93 10.29
N VAL A 139 20.42 -25.53 11.25
CA VAL A 139 20.01 -24.72 12.41
C VAL A 139 19.67 -23.30 11.96
N ILE A 140 20.44 -22.75 11.02
CA ILE A 140 20.20 -21.43 10.43
C ILE A 140 18.85 -21.41 9.69
N LEU A 141 18.55 -22.44 8.89
CA LEU A 141 17.26 -22.58 8.20
C LEU A 141 16.07 -22.75 9.15
N LEU A 142 16.26 -23.48 10.26
CA LEU A 142 15.21 -23.70 11.27
C LEU A 142 14.92 -22.41 12.05
N VAL A 143 15.96 -21.66 12.41
CA VAL A 143 15.85 -20.33 13.01
C VAL A 143 15.18 -19.34 12.05
N GLU A 144 15.52 -19.41 10.76
CA GLU A 144 14.87 -18.60 9.72
C GLU A 144 13.36 -18.85 9.64
N TYR A 145 12.96 -20.12 9.62
CA TYR A 145 11.56 -20.50 9.60
C TYR A 145 10.82 -20.07 10.86
N ILE A 146 11.43 -20.25 12.04
CA ILE A 146 10.85 -19.86 13.33
C ILE A 146 10.65 -18.34 13.39
N ILE A 147 11.61 -17.56 12.91
CA ILE A 147 11.53 -16.10 12.91
C ILE A 147 10.49 -15.61 11.92
N ARG A 148 10.43 -16.18 10.71
CA ARG A 148 9.34 -15.87 9.76
C ARG A 148 7.98 -16.16 10.38
N PHE A 149 7.82 -17.31 11.04
CA PHE A 149 6.58 -17.65 11.75
C PHE A 149 6.27 -16.69 12.89
N ALA A 150 7.27 -16.36 13.72
CA ALA A 150 7.11 -15.46 14.86
C ALA A 150 6.76 -14.04 14.43
N VAL A 151 7.41 -13.52 13.39
CA VAL A 151 7.12 -12.19 12.82
C VAL A 151 5.73 -12.19 12.21
N VAL A 152 5.32 -13.21 11.46
CA VAL A 152 3.94 -13.32 10.94
C VAL A 152 2.93 -13.40 12.07
N PHE A 153 3.20 -14.17 13.14
CA PHE A 153 2.32 -14.26 14.30
C PHE A 153 2.20 -12.94 15.08
N LEU A 154 3.32 -12.27 15.33
CA LEU A 154 3.37 -10.93 15.94
C LEU A 154 2.63 -9.93 15.08
N THR A 155 2.82 -10.00 13.77
CA THR A 155 2.14 -9.13 12.82
C THR A 155 0.64 -9.41 12.83
N CYS A 156 0.18 -10.67 12.76
CA CYS A 156 -1.23 -11.04 12.90
C CYS A 156 -1.84 -10.59 14.24
N LYS A 157 -1.11 -10.70 15.36
CA LYS A 157 -1.58 -10.24 16.67
C LYS A 157 -1.66 -8.72 16.78
N CYS A 158 -0.66 -8.01 16.25
CA CYS A 158 -0.62 -6.55 16.29
C CYS A 158 -1.60 -5.93 15.26
N TYR A 159 -1.78 -6.59 14.12
CA TYR A 159 -2.76 -6.23 13.11
C TYR A 159 -4.18 -6.54 13.62
N GLY A 160 -4.45 -7.68 14.25
CA GLY A 160 -5.79 -7.98 14.81
C GLY A 160 -6.37 -6.90 15.73
N THR A 161 -5.52 -6.14 16.43
CA THR A 161 -5.94 -5.07 17.37
C THR A 161 -5.98 -3.67 16.72
N ARG A 162 -5.31 -3.43 15.59
CA ARG A 162 -5.22 -2.09 14.95
C ARG A 162 -5.77 -2.02 13.51
N ILE A 163 -6.03 -3.15 12.87
CA ILE A 163 -6.39 -3.23 11.44
C ILE A 163 -7.84 -2.81 11.14
N SER A 164 -8.75 -2.92 12.12
CA SER A 164 -10.14 -2.47 11.94
C SER A 164 -10.22 -0.96 11.68
N ARG A 165 -9.20 -0.19 12.07
CA ARG A 165 -9.11 1.25 11.80
C ARG A 165 -8.13 1.61 10.69
N ALA A 166 -6.99 0.94 10.57
CA ALA A 166 -5.98 1.34 9.57
C ALA A 166 -6.29 0.86 8.14
N VAL A 167 -6.72 -0.39 7.94
CA VAL A 167 -6.97 -0.91 6.58
C VAL A 167 -8.28 -0.37 6.00
N ALA A 168 -9.25 -0.02 6.85
CA ALA A 168 -10.50 0.62 6.45
C ALA A 168 -10.35 2.10 6.06
N ILE A 169 -9.31 2.78 6.53
CA ILE A 169 -9.04 4.21 6.22
C ILE A 169 -8.07 4.35 5.02
N PHE A 170 -7.21 3.36 4.78
CA PHE A 170 -6.11 3.46 3.80
C PHE A 170 -6.21 2.52 2.60
N SER A 171 -7.20 1.62 2.56
CA SER A 171 -7.66 1.05 1.28
C SER A 171 -8.59 2.08 0.67
N PHE A 172 -8.26 2.59 -0.52
CA PHE A 172 -9.01 3.61 -1.27
C PHE A 172 -10.48 3.76 -0.93
#